data_AF-A0A6A6WKP7-F1
#
_entry.id   AF-A0A6A6WKP7-F1
#
_cell.length_a   1.000
_cell.length_b   1.000
_cell.length_c   1.000
_cell.angle_alpha   90.00
_cell.angle_beta   90.00
_cell.angle_gamma   90.00
#
_symmetry.space_group_name_H-M   'P 1'
#
loop_
_entity.id
_entity.type
_entity.pdbx_description
1 polymer ?
#
loop_
_entity_poly.entity_id
_entity_poly.type
_entity_poly.pdbx_seq_one_letter_code
_entity_poly.pdbx_strand_id
1 'polypeptide(L)'
;MRRSDPQADPIEDSLARSIYFRTQIRELSGEPPYLPRTSEEIYHLSSHEIENQLWQLLNETAKVTAATHILLSALVNGQLTDRECVQDLLRKGLNTRSDLMAWIDSTPEGWKFVVVPNINLNNVDQRGSVFPVVPKLISFKDQNHAGIWMGWWLARIQLAQRLLEIIRCLPQSRADYPLQATKELLQADICSIVNLICASTPFLLGDVDQQGYPSQLNKYHLACPGLAAYYLAHGMSISNQMPGLNPDVRRFILDTLFRVGHSKGINHALSSRNDWLEDHPEYDHSQLRTG
;
A
#
# COMPACT_ATOMS: atom_id res chain seq x y z
N MET A 1 5.88 51.12 -3.88
CA MET A 1 5.65 49.95 -4.76
C MET A 1 6.35 48.75 -4.15
N ARG A 2 5.60 47.92 -3.38
CA ARG A 2 6.11 46.64 -2.87
C ARG A 2 5.98 45.62 -3.99
N ARG A 3 7.10 44.97 -4.32
CA ARG A 3 7.13 43.79 -5.22
C ARG A 3 6.40 42.66 -4.49
N SER A 4 5.35 42.15 -5.11
CA SER A 4 4.70 40.90 -4.72
C SER A 4 5.65 39.74 -4.99
N ASP A 5 5.88 38.91 -3.97
CA ASP A 5 6.56 37.62 -4.12
C ASP A 5 5.80 36.75 -5.14
N PRO A 6 6.51 36.00 -6.01
CA PRO A 6 5.87 35.02 -6.87
C PRO A 6 5.32 33.90 -5.97
N GLN A 7 4.00 33.81 -5.84
CA GLN A 7 3.35 32.62 -5.31
C GLN A 7 3.80 31.44 -6.17
N ALA A 8 4.47 30.46 -5.54
CA ALA A 8 4.77 29.18 -6.17
C ALA A 8 3.46 28.60 -6.72
N ASP A 9 3.49 28.18 -7.99
CA ASP A 9 2.30 27.71 -8.68
C ASP A 9 1.85 26.38 -8.03
N PRO A 10 0.65 26.28 -7.44
CA PRO A 10 0.20 25.08 -6.72
C PRO A 10 0.20 23.80 -7.58
N ILE A 11 0.24 23.95 -8.90
CA ILE A 11 0.39 22.85 -9.87
C ILE A 11 1.83 22.30 -9.87
N GLU A 12 2.84 23.16 -9.77
CA GLU A 12 4.25 22.76 -9.71
C GLU A 12 4.56 22.01 -8.40
N ASP A 13 4.02 22.48 -7.27
CA ASP A 13 4.12 21.80 -5.98
C ASP A 13 3.43 20.42 -5.98
N SER A 14 2.28 20.29 -6.65
CA SER A 14 1.57 19.01 -6.76
C SER A 14 2.31 18.02 -7.67
N LEU A 15 2.95 18.49 -8.73
CA LEU A 15 3.72 17.66 -9.66
C LEU A 15 5.03 17.19 -9.01
N ALA A 16 5.75 18.08 -8.31
CA ALA A 16 6.95 17.74 -7.56
C ALA A 16 6.67 16.68 -6.49
N ARG A 17 5.58 16.84 -5.71
CA ARG A 17 5.14 15.82 -4.74
C ARG A 17 4.79 14.50 -5.43
N SER A 18 4.09 14.54 -6.57
CA SER A 18 3.71 13.32 -7.31
C SER A 18 4.92 12.56 -7.87
N ILE A 19 5.90 13.28 -8.43
CA ILE A 19 7.17 12.72 -8.89
C ILE A 19 7.95 12.13 -7.72
N TYR A 20 8.00 12.83 -6.58
CA TYR A 20 8.68 12.37 -5.38
C TYR A 20 8.04 11.10 -4.77
N PHE A 21 6.71 11.06 -4.63
CA PHE A 21 5.99 9.85 -4.19
C PHE A 21 6.21 8.67 -5.14
N ARG A 22 6.26 8.90 -6.46
CA ARG A 22 6.61 7.87 -7.45
C ARG A 22 8.02 7.34 -7.25
N THR A 23 8.98 8.22 -6.99
CA THR A 23 10.38 7.83 -6.73
C THR A 23 10.46 6.99 -5.46
N GLN A 24 9.77 7.37 -4.38
CA GLN A 24 9.77 6.63 -3.11
C GLN A 24 9.05 5.27 -3.17
N ILE A 25 7.93 5.20 -3.89
CA ILE A 25 7.26 3.92 -4.24
C ILE A 25 8.22 2.96 -4.95
N ARG A 26 9.09 3.52 -5.79
CA ARG A 26 10.12 2.77 -6.52
C ARG A 26 11.32 2.42 -5.63
N GLU A 27 11.69 3.28 -4.69
CA GLU A 27 12.79 3.08 -3.73
C GLU A 27 12.46 2.07 -2.62
N LEU A 28 11.18 1.94 -2.24
CA LEU A 28 10.64 0.80 -1.48
C LEU A 28 10.85 -0.55 -2.21
N SER A 29 11.22 -0.51 -3.49
CA SER A 29 11.60 -1.68 -4.29
C SER A 29 13.11 -1.87 -4.45
N GLY A 30 13.99 -1.06 -3.82
CA GLY A 30 15.41 -1.41 -3.70
C GLY A 30 16.51 -0.33 -3.78
N GLU A 31 16.40 0.83 -3.12
CA GLU A 31 17.54 1.58 -2.52
C GLU A 31 17.07 2.93 -1.92
N PRO A 32 17.56 3.38 -0.73
CA PRO A 32 17.04 4.58 -0.08
C PRO A 32 17.89 5.84 -0.37
N PRO A 33 17.27 7.01 -0.62
CA PRO A 33 17.95 8.30 -0.50
C PRO A 33 17.93 8.75 0.96
N TYR A 34 19.05 9.31 1.39
CA TYR A 34 19.30 9.74 2.77
C TYR A 34 18.73 11.14 3.04
N LEU A 35 18.04 11.34 4.16
CA LEU A 35 17.87 12.67 4.79
C LEU A 35 17.93 12.57 6.33
N PRO A 36 18.42 13.62 7.01
CA PRO A 36 18.74 13.59 8.45
C PRO A 36 17.53 13.88 9.34
N ARG A 37 17.54 13.30 10.54
CA ARG A 37 16.55 13.45 11.62
C ARG A 37 16.80 14.70 12.47
N THR A 38 15.73 15.33 12.94
CA THR A 38 15.70 16.15 14.16
C THR A 38 14.49 15.78 15.02
N SER A 39 14.67 15.87 16.34
CA SER A 39 13.83 15.29 17.41
C SER A 39 12.71 16.20 17.92
N GLU A 40 11.59 15.54 18.26
CA GLU A 40 10.52 15.79 19.25
C GLU A 40 10.11 17.21 19.68
N GLU A 41 8.81 17.50 19.50
CA GLU A 41 7.85 17.87 20.58
C GLU A 41 6.41 17.66 20.07
N ILE A 42 5.50 17.17 20.93
CA ILE A 42 4.11 16.85 20.59
C ILE A 42 3.23 18.11 20.74
N TYR A 43 2.87 18.72 19.62
CA TYR A 43 1.76 19.69 19.50
C TYR A 43 0.93 19.34 18.26
N HIS A 44 -0.31 19.86 18.17
CA HIS A 44 -1.19 19.71 17.00
C HIS A 44 -0.42 20.02 15.71
N LEU A 45 -0.05 18.95 15.01
CA LEU A 45 0.82 19.01 13.85
C LEU A 45 0.09 19.71 12.70
N SER A 46 0.74 20.69 12.11
CA SER A 46 0.40 21.18 10.78
C SER A 46 0.47 20.04 9.75
N SER A 47 -0.26 20.17 8.64
CA SER A 47 -0.25 19.16 7.56
C SER A 47 1.17 18.78 7.10
N HIS A 48 2.11 19.72 7.10
CA HIS A 48 3.51 19.48 6.75
C HIS A 48 4.23 18.60 7.79
N GLU A 49 3.93 18.76 9.08
CA GLU A 49 4.57 17.99 10.14
C GLU A 49 4.06 16.53 10.17
N ILE A 50 2.79 16.29 9.86
CA ILE A 50 2.23 14.93 9.69
C ILE A 50 2.86 14.23 8.49
N GLU A 51 3.01 14.93 7.37
CA GLU A 51 3.75 14.41 6.20
C GLU A 51 5.18 14.05 6.60
N ASN A 52 5.90 14.94 7.28
CA ASN A 52 7.28 14.68 7.72
C ASN A 52 7.39 13.47 8.65
N GLN A 53 6.45 13.31 9.59
CA GLN A 53 6.41 12.14 10.46
C GLN A 53 6.18 10.86 9.67
N LEU A 54 5.21 10.86 8.74
CA LEU A 54 5.00 9.71 7.87
C LEU A 54 6.27 9.39 7.08
N TRP A 55 6.93 10.40 6.51
CA TRP A 55 8.17 10.21 5.76
C TRP A 55 9.27 9.58 6.59
N GLN A 56 9.45 10.03 7.83
CA GLN A 56 10.41 9.42 8.75
C GLN A 56 10.05 7.96 9.03
N LEU A 57 8.77 7.65 9.24
CA LEU A 57 8.30 6.28 9.47
C LEU A 57 8.50 5.38 8.24
N LEU A 58 8.22 5.87 7.03
CA LEU A 58 8.45 5.15 5.78
C LEU A 58 9.95 4.86 5.59
N ASN A 59 10.81 5.83 5.85
CA ASN A 59 12.26 5.67 5.78
C ASN A 59 12.79 4.65 6.80
N GLU A 60 12.30 4.68 8.04
CA GLU A 60 12.67 3.68 9.04
C GLU A 60 12.15 2.28 8.66
N THR A 61 10.94 2.20 8.12
CA THR A 61 10.38 0.95 7.60
C THR A 61 11.23 0.37 6.48
N ALA A 62 11.67 1.20 5.53
CA ALA A 62 12.55 0.80 4.45
C ALA A 62 13.90 0.28 4.98
N LYS A 63 14.52 0.98 5.95
CA LYS A 63 15.77 0.54 6.60
C LYS A 63 15.62 -0.81 7.30
N VAL A 64 14.54 -1.00 8.05
CA VAL A 64 14.27 -2.27 8.75
C VAL A 64 13.99 -3.40 7.75
N THR A 65 13.23 -3.13 6.70
CA THR A 65 12.92 -4.08 5.62
C THR A 65 14.19 -4.52 4.89
N ALA A 66 15.08 -3.58 4.55
CA ALA A 66 16.36 -3.84 3.91
C ALA A 66 17.30 -4.65 4.83
N ALA A 67 17.43 -4.23 6.09
CA ALA A 67 18.22 -4.97 7.07
C ALA A 67 17.69 -6.40 7.26
N THR A 68 16.36 -6.57 7.26
CA THR A 68 15.72 -7.88 7.36
C THR A 68 16.03 -8.75 6.16
N HIS A 69 15.98 -8.18 4.96
CA HIS A 69 16.31 -8.90 3.73
C HIS A 69 17.77 -9.39 3.71
N ILE A 70 18.71 -8.55 4.15
CA ILE A 70 20.13 -8.91 4.28
C ILE A 70 20.28 -10.05 5.30
N LEU A 71 19.63 -9.93 6.46
CA LEU A 71 19.67 -10.93 7.53
C LEU A 71 19.08 -12.27 7.07
N LEU A 72 17.93 -12.26 6.39
CA LEU A 72 17.29 -13.45 5.84
C LEU A 72 18.18 -14.17 4.83
N SER A 73 18.85 -13.41 3.95
CA SER A 73 19.79 -13.97 2.99
C SER A 73 20.96 -14.67 3.71
N ALA A 74 21.51 -14.04 4.76
CA ALA A 74 22.57 -14.64 5.56
C ALA A 74 22.10 -15.89 6.35
N LEU A 75 20.86 -15.87 6.86
CA LEU A 75 20.24 -17.03 7.55
C LEU A 75 20.05 -18.22 6.61
N VAL A 76 19.46 -17.99 5.43
CA VAL A 76 19.20 -19.03 4.42
C VAL A 76 20.52 -19.64 3.93
N ASN A 77 21.57 -18.84 3.80
CA ASN A 77 22.90 -19.30 3.39
C ASN A 77 23.72 -19.94 4.54
N GLY A 78 23.16 -20.07 5.75
CA GLY A 78 23.84 -20.65 6.90
C GLY A 78 25.02 -19.80 7.42
N GLN A 79 25.10 -18.53 7.02
CA GLN A 79 26.19 -17.62 7.38
C GLN A 79 25.96 -16.90 8.71
N LEU A 80 24.74 -16.94 9.23
CA LEU A 80 24.40 -16.22 10.46
C LEU A 80 24.64 -17.09 11.70
N THR A 81 25.56 -16.65 12.56
CA THR A 81 25.85 -17.29 13.85
C THR A 81 25.30 -16.51 15.04
N ASP A 82 25.01 -15.21 14.87
CA ASP A 82 24.59 -14.32 15.94
C ASP A 82 23.06 -14.23 16.07
N ARG A 83 22.55 -14.73 17.20
CA ARG A 83 21.12 -14.80 17.53
C ARG A 83 20.56 -13.47 18.04
N GLU A 84 21.39 -12.69 18.73
CA GLU A 84 20.98 -11.42 19.33
C GLU A 84 20.60 -10.44 18.24
N CYS A 85 21.37 -10.44 17.14
CA CYS A 85 21.08 -9.67 15.92
C CYS A 85 19.69 -9.97 15.33
N VAL A 86 19.25 -11.24 15.31
CA VAL A 86 17.92 -11.60 14.77
C VAL A 86 16.80 -11.12 15.68
N GLN A 87 16.95 -11.31 16.99
CA GLN A 87 15.96 -10.90 17.98
C GLN A 87 15.82 -9.37 18.04
N ASP A 88 16.94 -8.64 17.99
CA ASP A 88 16.95 -7.18 17.97
C ASP A 88 16.30 -6.62 16.73
N LEU A 89 16.55 -7.21 15.55
CA LEU A 89 15.91 -6.76 14.32
C LEU A 89 14.41 -7.03 14.31
N LEU A 90 13.98 -8.19 14.81
CA LEU A 90 12.57 -8.51 14.97
C LEU A 90 11.89 -7.55 15.97
N ARG A 91 12.53 -7.26 17.11
CA ARG A 91 12.05 -6.26 18.07
C ARG A 91 11.94 -4.87 17.42
N LYS A 92 12.98 -4.45 16.68
CA LYS A 92 12.98 -3.18 15.96
C LYS A 92 11.84 -3.10 14.96
N GLY A 93 11.60 -4.15 14.17
CA GLY A 93 10.51 -4.15 13.20
C GLY A 93 9.12 -4.22 13.83
N LEU A 94 8.94 -4.91 14.95
CA LEU A 94 7.69 -4.87 15.71
C LEU A 94 7.41 -3.48 16.30
N ASN A 95 8.45 -2.79 16.79
CA ASN A 95 8.35 -1.40 17.24
C ASN A 95 8.00 -0.47 16.07
N THR A 96 8.69 -0.57 14.94
CA THR A 96 8.37 0.23 13.73
C THR A 96 6.95 -0.03 13.24
N ARG A 97 6.45 -1.27 13.34
CA ARG A 97 5.04 -1.57 13.07
C ARG A 97 4.12 -0.83 14.04
N SER A 98 4.43 -0.85 15.33
CA SER A 98 3.65 -0.12 16.34
C SER A 98 3.61 1.38 16.04
N ASP A 99 4.74 1.97 15.66
CA ASP A 99 4.84 3.39 15.30
C ASP A 99 4.01 3.72 14.04
N LEU A 100 4.04 2.85 13.02
CA LEU A 100 3.19 2.98 11.84
C LEU A 100 1.69 2.94 12.19
N MET A 101 1.30 2.15 13.20
CA MET A 101 -0.09 2.10 13.67
C MET A 101 -0.48 3.37 14.43
N ALA A 102 0.40 3.84 15.31
CA ALA A 102 0.18 5.04 16.11
C ALA A 102 0.05 6.30 15.26
N TRP A 103 0.66 6.33 14.07
CA TRP A 103 0.52 7.45 13.12
C TRP A 103 -0.92 7.72 12.69
N ILE A 104 -1.78 6.69 12.66
CA ILE A 104 -3.21 6.89 12.33
C ILE A 104 -3.87 7.81 13.37
N ASP A 105 -3.52 7.61 14.65
CA ASP A 105 -4.12 8.35 15.76
C ASP A 105 -3.64 9.81 15.80
N SER A 106 -2.45 10.09 15.26
CA SER A 106 -1.94 11.47 15.10
C SER A 106 -2.45 12.18 13.84
N THR A 107 -3.15 11.46 12.95
CA THR A 107 -3.64 12.01 11.68
C THR A 107 -4.93 12.83 11.88
N PRO A 108 -5.00 14.09 11.40
CA PRO A 108 -6.20 14.92 11.49
C PRO A 108 -7.40 14.29 10.77
N GLU A 109 -8.61 14.61 11.23
CA GLU A 109 -9.83 14.01 10.67
C GLU A 109 -9.97 14.28 9.16
N GLY A 110 -9.63 15.49 8.70
CA GLY A 110 -9.68 15.84 7.27
C GLY A 110 -8.65 15.15 6.38
N TRP A 111 -7.74 14.36 6.97
CA TRP A 111 -6.72 13.56 6.27
C TRP A 111 -7.08 12.07 6.21
N LYS A 112 -8.01 11.62 7.06
CA LYS A 112 -8.44 10.23 7.09
C LYS A 112 -9.21 9.89 5.81
N PHE A 113 -9.03 8.66 5.34
CA PHE A 113 -9.87 8.13 4.29
C PHE A 113 -11.29 7.91 4.81
N VAL A 114 -12.28 8.05 3.94
CA VAL A 114 -13.69 7.85 4.28
C VAL A 114 -14.06 6.43 3.93
N VAL A 115 -14.68 5.73 4.89
CA VAL A 115 -15.30 4.43 4.65
C VAL A 115 -16.77 4.66 4.35
N VAL A 116 -17.18 4.39 3.11
CA VAL A 116 -18.58 4.48 2.69
C VAL A 116 -19.21 3.08 2.84
N PRO A 117 -20.09 2.87 3.84
CA PRO A 117 -20.73 1.58 4.06
C PRO A 117 -21.85 1.34 3.04
N ASN A 118 -22.10 0.06 2.70
CA ASN A 118 -23.29 -0.39 1.97
C ASN A 118 -23.61 0.39 0.69
N ILE A 119 -22.72 0.33 -0.30
CA ILE A 119 -23.08 0.78 -1.64
C ILE A 119 -23.83 -0.36 -2.33
N ASN A 120 -25.09 -0.09 -2.68
CA ASN A 120 -25.87 -0.96 -3.57
C ASN A 120 -25.27 -0.85 -4.99
N LEU A 121 -24.14 -1.53 -5.23
CA LEU A 121 -23.40 -1.51 -6.51
C LEU A 121 -24.13 -2.27 -7.62
N ASN A 122 -25.37 -2.71 -7.41
CA ASN A 122 -26.22 -3.39 -8.39
C ASN A 122 -26.43 -2.61 -9.70
N ASN A 123 -26.06 -1.32 -9.74
CA ASN A 123 -26.16 -0.47 -10.93
C ASN A 123 -24.80 -0.16 -11.61
N VAL A 124 -23.68 -0.65 -11.07
CA VAL A 124 -22.36 -0.46 -11.69
C VAL A 124 -22.00 -1.72 -12.48
N ASP A 125 -22.34 -1.64 -13.77
CA ASP A 125 -21.93 -2.49 -14.89
C ASP A 125 -22.69 -3.80 -15.14
N GLN A 126 -23.57 -3.76 -16.15
CA GLN A 126 -24.05 -4.90 -16.94
C GLN A 126 -22.92 -5.61 -17.73
N ARG A 127 -21.65 -5.31 -17.44
CA ARG A 127 -20.44 -5.87 -18.07
C ARG A 127 -19.73 -6.93 -17.23
N GLY A 128 -20.35 -7.37 -16.13
CA GLY A 128 -19.91 -8.56 -15.40
C GLY A 128 -18.74 -8.36 -14.44
N SER A 129 -18.33 -7.13 -14.10
CA SER A 129 -17.46 -6.92 -12.95
C SER A 129 -18.31 -6.92 -11.69
N VAL A 130 -18.67 -8.11 -11.21
CA VAL A 130 -19.31 -8.22 -9.90
C VAL A 130 -18.31 -7.62 -8.91
N PHE A 131 -18.74 -6.61 -8.15
CA PHE A 131 -18.03 -6.06 -7.01
C PHE A 131 -18.54 -6.71 -5.70
N PRO A 132 -18.38 -8.03 -5.42
CA PRO A 132 -18.95 -8.61 -4.21
C PRO A 132 -17.93 -8.76 -3.07
N VAL A 133 -16.63 -8.53 -3.32
CA VAL A 133 -15.60 -8.98 -2.37
C VAL A 133 -15.42 -8.02 -1.20
N VAL A 134 -15.67 -6.71 -1.39
CA VAL A 134 -15.44 -5.72 -0.34
C VAL A 134 -16.74 -5.02 0.02
N PRO A 135 -17.32 -5.26 1.22
CA PRO A 135 -18.62 -4.71 1.64
C PRO A 135 -18.59 -3.20 1.95
N LYS A 136 -17.46 -2.56 1.66
CA LYS A 136 -17.16 -1.16 1.97
C LYS A 136 -16.36 -0.56 0.83
N LEU A 137 -16.61 0.71 0.58
CA LEU A 137 -15.82 1.52 -0.34
C LEU A 137 -14.91 2.45 0.47
N ILE A 138 -13.70 2.67 -0.05
CA ILE A 138 -12.80 3.69 0.48
C ILE A 138 -12.67 4.81 -0.54
N SER A 139 -12.93 6.02 -0.08
CA SER A 139 -12.65 7.25 -0.82
C SER A 139 -11.65 8.10 -0.06
N PHE A 140 -10.97 8.98 -0.79
CA PHE A 140 -9.98 9.91 -0.24
C PHE A 140 -10.40 11.33 -0.55
N LYS A 141 -9.86 12.28 0.22
CA LYS A 141 -10.04 13.71 -0.04
C LYS A 141 -9.55 14.12 -1.42
N ASP A 142 -8.45 13.54 -1.90
CA ASP A 142 -7.95 13.72 -3.26
C ASP A 142 -6.94 12.61 -3.59
N GLN A 143 -6.34 12.71 -4.79
CA GLN A 143 -5.36 11.75 -5.27
C GLN A 143 -4.04 11.75 -4.50
N ASN A 144 -3.64 12.90 -3.95
CA ASN A 144 -2.40 13.02 -3.17
C ASN A 144 -2.58 12.29 -1.83
N HIS A 145 -3.73 12.49 -1.18
CA HIS A 145 -4.07 11.73 0.03
C HIS A 145 -4.17 10.24 -0.26
N ALA A 146 -4.72 9.85 -1.41
CA ALA A 146 -4.74 8.45 -1.83
C ALA A 146 -3.33 7.86 -1.98
N GLY A 147 -2.39 8.62 -2.54
CA GLY A 147 -0.97 8.23 -2.63
C GLY A 147 -0.30 8.07 -1.26
N ILE A 148 -0.56 8.98 -0.34
CA ILE A 148 -0.09 8.93 1.06
C ILE A 148 -0.57 7.66 1.76
N TRP A 149 -1.88 7.40 1.72
CA TRP A 149 -2.46 6.21 2.33
C TRP A 149 -1.97 4.92 1.66
N MET A 150 -1.81 4.91 0.34
CA MET A 150 -1.23 3.78 -0.38
C MET A 150 0.21 3.52 0.05
N GLY A 151 1.06 4.55 0.15
CA GLY A 151 2.43 4.41 0.64
C GLY A 151 2.49 3.83 2.05
N TRP A 152 1.64 4.33 2.95
CA TRP A 152 1.51 3.80 4.31
C TRP A 152 1.04 2.34 4.35
N TRP A 153 0.01 1.99 3.57
CA TRP A 153 -0.47 0.60 3.43
C TRP A 153 0.61 -0.35 2.91
N LEU A 154 1.33 0.07 1.87
CA LEU A 154 2.38 -0.73 1.27
C LEU A 154 3.56 -0.95 2.22
N ALA A 155 3.99 0.08 2.94
CA ALA A 155 5.05 -0.04 3.95
C ALA A 155 4.68 -1.06 5.03
N ARG A 156 3.42 -1.06 5.48
CA ARG A 156 2.92 -2.04 6.46
C ARG A 156 2.89 -3.45 5.92
N ILE A 157 2.44 -3.65 4.68
CA ILE A 157 2.48 -4.98 4.03
C ILE A 157 3.92 -5.48 3.94
N GLN A 158 4.83 -4.68 3.39
CA GLN A 158 6.23 -5.07 3.20
C GLN A 158 6.91 -5.40 4.52
N LEU A 159 6.75 -4.56 5.55
CA LEU A 159 7.30 -4.82 6.87
C LEU A 159 6.74 -6.13 7.45
N ALA A 160 5.41 -6.32 7.42
CA ALA A 160 4.78 -7.51 7.95
C ALA A 160 5.24 -8.79 7.23
N GLN A 161 5.40 -8.75 5.90
CA GLN A 161 5.93 -9.88 5.14
C GLN A 161 7.35 -10.24 5.56
N ARG A 162 8.23 -9.24 5.65
CA ARG A 162 9.63 -9.45 6.06
C ARG A 162 9.74 -10.00 7.47
N LEU A 163 8.92 -9.52 8.39
CA LEU A 163 8.84 -10.07 9.74
C LEU A 163 8.31 -11.51 9.74
N LEU A 164 7.31 -11.84 8.93
CA LEU A 164 6.81 -13.20 8.77
C LEU A 164 7.87 -14.15 8.22
N GLU A 165 8.70 -13.69 7.27
CA GLU A 165 9.84 -14.45 6.74
C GLU A 165 10.86 -14.75 7.84
N ILE A 166 11.25 -13.76 8.65
CA ILE A 166 12.17 -13.98 9.80
C ILE A 166 11.57 -15.03 10.75
N ILE A 167 10.30 -14.85 11.13
CA ILE A 167 9.63 -15.71 12.10
C ILE A 167 9.62 -17.17 11.61
N ARG A 168 9.46 -17.42 10.31
CA ARG A 168 9.50 -18.77 9.72
C ARG A 168 10.87 -19.43 9.84
N CYS A 169 11.95 -18.66 9.85
CA CYS A 169 13.32 -19.16 10.01
C CYS A 169 13.71 -19.40 11.47
N LEU A 170 12.93 -18.92 12.44
CA LEU A 170 13.23 -19.04 13.86
C LEU A 170 12.67 -20.34 14.48
N PRO A 171 13.45 -21.08 15.28
CA PRO A 171 12.94 -22.21 16.06
C PRO A 171 11.93 -21.76 17.13
N GLN A 172 10.79 -22.44 17.25
CA GLN A 172 9.72 -22.10 18.21
C GLN A 172 10.20 -22.04 19.67
N SER A 173 11.20 -22.85 20.04
CA SER A 173 11.72 -22.94 21.41
C SER A 173 12.67 -21.79 21.82
N ARG A 174 12.88 -20.79 20.95
CA ARG A 174 13.98 -19.81 21.11
C ARG A 174 13.55 -18.35 20.93
N ALA A 175 12.26 -18.05 21.03
CA ALA A 175 11.76 -16.68 20.94
C ALA A 175 11.25 -16.18 22.29
N ASP A 176 11.58 -14.92 22.60
CA ASP A 176 11.14 -14.23 23.83
C ASP A 176 9.69 -13.72 23.74
N TYR A 177 8.98 -14.06 22.68
CA TYR A 177 7.64 -13.57 22.36
C TYR A 177 6.80 -14.68 21.72
N PRO A 178 5.45 -14.59 21.82
CA PRO A 178 4.54 -15.60 21.32
C PRO A 178 4.50 -15.61 19.78
N LEU A 179 5.48 -16.29 19.14
CA LEU A 179 5.69 -16.30 17.68
C LEU A 179 4.43 -16.62 16.88
N GLN A 180 3.61 -17.57 17.36
CA GLN A 180 2.38 -17.97 16.68
C GLN A 180 1.34 -16.85 16.69
N ALA A 181 1.13 -16.19 17.85
CA ALA A 181 0.23 -15.05 17.96
C ALA A 181 0.74 -13.87 17.11
N THR A 182 2.05 -13.61 17.11
CA THR A 182 2.66 -12.57 16.26
C THR A 182 2.46 -12.88 14.77
N LYS A 183 2.62 -14.14 14.35
CA LYS A 183 2.39 -14.58 12.98
C LYS A 183 0.94 -14.33 12.56
N GLU A 184 -0.02 -14.75 13.38
CA GLU A 184 -1.45 -14.56 13.13
C GLU A 184 -1.80 -13.07 13.05
N LEU A 185 -1.25 -12.25 13.95
CA LEU A 185 -1.42 -10.80 13.93
C LEU A 185 -0.91 -10.18 12.61
N LEU A 186 0.30 -10.52 12.18
CA LEU A 186 0.90 -9.98 10.95
C LEU A 186 0.13 -10.44 9.70
N GLN A 187 -0.34 -11.69 9.66
CA GLN A 187 -1.15 -12.21 8.56
C GLN A 187 -2.52 -11.53 8.49
N ALA A 188 -3.20 -11.39 9.63
CA ALA A 188 -4.46 -10.65 9.71
C ALA A 188 -4.29 -9.21 9.26
N ASP A 189 -3.15 -8.59 9.60
CA ASP A 189 -2.84 -7.23 9.22
C ASP A 189 -2.69 -7.06 7.69
N ILE A 190 -1.90 -7.92 7.05
CA ILE A 190 -1.74 -7.94 5.59
C ILE A 190 -3.11 -8.11 4.91
N CYS A 191 -3.91 -9.10 5.34
CA CYS A 191 -5.23 -9.34 4.77
C CYS A 191 -6.16 -8.13 4.94
N SER A 192 -6.13 -7.47 6.10
CA SER A 192 -6.90 -6.25 6.34
C SER A 192 -6.51 -5.15 5.37
N ILE A 193 -5.21 -4.91 5.18
CA ILE A 193 -4.70 -3.87 4.27
C ILE A 193 -5.04 -4.18 2.81
N VAL A 194 -4.86 -5.43 2.36
CA VAL A 194 -5.24 -5.86 1.00
C VAL A 194 -6.73 -5.58 0.75
N ASN A 195 -7.59 -5.84 1.72
CA ASN A 195 -9.01 -5.51 1.62
C ASN A 195 -9.25 -4.00 1.53
N LEU A 196 -8.48 -3.15 2.22
CA LEU A 196 -8.57 -1.69 2.08
C LEU A 196 -8.12 -1.23 0.69
N ILE A 197 -7.03 -1.79 0.16
CA ILE A 197 -6.57 -1.51 -1.21
C ILE A 197 -7.68 -1.88 -2.21
N CYS A 198 -8.26 -3.06 -2.08
CA CYS A 198 -9.38 -3.50 -2.91
C CYS A 198 -10.59 -2.56 -2.79
N ALA A 199 -10.95 -2.15 -1.57
CA ALA A 199 -12.05 -1.21 -1.30
C ALA A 199 -11.85 0.16 -1.97
N SER A 200 -10.59 0.57 -2.15
CA SER A 200 -10.23 1.88 -2.73
C SER A 200 -10.26 1.91 -4.26
N THR A 201 -10.38 0.74 -4.90
CA THR A 201 -10.38 0.57 -6.36
C THR A 201 -11.35 1.49 -7.08
N PRO A 202 -12.65 1.57 -6.70
CA PRO A 202 -13.59 2.40 -7.45
C PRO A 202 -13.21 3.88 -7.42
N PHE A 203 -12.74 4.39 -6.28
CA PHE A 203 -12.28 5.78 -6.18
C PHE A 203 -11.03 6.01 -7.04
N LEU A 204 -10.03 5.13 -6.94
CA LEU A 204 -8.76 5.28 -7.65
C LEU A 204 -8.89 5.13 -9.18
N LEU A 205 -9.90 4.39 -9.65
CA LEU A 205 -10.23 4.30 -11.07
C LEU A 205 -11.10 5.45 -11.57
N GLY A 206 -11.67 6.23 -10.66
CA GLY A 206 -12.59 7.33 -10.94
C GLY A 206 -14.03 6.86 -11.18
N ASP A 207 -14.39 5.65 -10.76
CA ASP A 207 -15.75 5.12 -10.84
C ASP A 207 -16.68 5.82 -9.85
N VAL A 208 -16.13 6.29 -8.72
CA VAL A 208 -16.84 7.10 -7.72
C VAL A 208 -16.09 8.38 -7.34
N ASP A 209 -16.83 9.34 -6.78
CA ASP A 209 -16.28 10.56 -6.19
C ASP A 209 -15.83 10.38 -4.73
N GLN A 210 -15.46 11.49 -4.08
CA GLN A 210 -14.98 11.52 -2.69
C GLN A 210 -16.07 11.11 -1.68
N GLN A 211 -17.33 11.21 -2.07
CA GLN A 211 -18.50 10.86 -1.28
C GLN A 211 -18.99 9.43 -1.58
N GLY A 212 -18.39 8.75 -2.56
CA GLY A 212 -18.76 7.39 -2.96
C GLY A 212 -19.90 7.34 -3.98
N TYR A 213 -20.31 8.46 -4.58
CA TYR A 213 -21.33 8.48 -5.63
C TYR A 213 -20.71 8.18 -7.00
N PRO A 214 -21.43 7.50 -7.92
CA PRO A 214 -20.94 7.20 -9.26
C PRO A 214 -20.54 8.47 -10.04
N SER A 215 -19.34 8.48 -10.60
CA SER A 215 -18.75 9.64 -11.29
C SER A 215 -19.40 10.00 -12.63
N GLN A 216 -20.44 9.29 -13.08
CA GLN A 216 -21.11 9.52 -14.37
C GLN A 216 -21.68 10.95 -14.53
N LEU A 217 -21.81 11.69 -13.42
CA LEU A 217 -22.32 13.06 -13.40
C LEU A 217 -21.22 14.14 -13.44
N ASN A 218 -19.95 13.80 -13.18
CA ASN A 218 -18.86 14.78 -13.06
C ASN A 218 -17.57 14.28 -13.71
N LYS A 219 -17.32 14.68 -14.96
CA LYS A 219 -16.09 14.37 -15.73
C LYS A 219 -14.78 14.91 -15.12
N TYR A 220 -14.84 15.61 -13.98
CA TYR A 220 -13.72 16.37 -13.41
C TYR A 220 -13.27 15.92 -12.01
N HIS A 221 -13.74 14.79 -11.48
CA HIS A 221 -13.44 14.42 -10.08
C HIS A 221 -11.98 14.07 -9.78
N LEU A 222 -11.20 13.71 -10.79
CA LEU A 222 -9.79 13.34 -10.63
C LEU A 222 -8.95 14.22 -11.55
N ALA A 223 -8.15 15.11 -10.96
CA ALA A 223 -7.26 16.02 -11.70
C ALA A 223 -6.24 15.26 -12.58
N CYS A 224 -5.80 14.06 -12.16
CA CYS A 224 -4.90 13.21 -12.95
C CYS A 224 -5.29 11.71 -12.81
N PRO A 225 -6.26 11.19 -13.58
CA PRO A 225 -6.74 9.81 -13.42
C PRO A 225 -5.64 8.74 -13.65
N GLY A 226 -4.56 9.07 -14.35
CA GLY A 226 -3.41 8.18 -14.51
C GLY A 226 -2.57 8.02 -13.24
N LEU A 227 -2.48 9.05 -12.38
CA LEU A 227 -1.71 8.98 -11.15
C LEU A 227 -2.39 8.08 -10.11
N ALA A 228 -3.70 8.25 -9.92
CA ALA A 228 -4.48 7.38 -9.03
C ALA A 228 -4.46 5.91 -9.50
N ALA A 229 -4.60 5.67 -10.80
CA ALA A 229 -4.47 4.34 -11.38
C ALA A 229 -3.07 3.73 -11.17
N TYR A 230 -2.02 4.56 -11.18
CA TYR A 230 -0.66 4.11 -10.88
C TYR A 230 -0.50 3.67 -9.41
N TYR A 231 -1.02 4.44 -8.45
CA TYR A 231 -1.01 4.02 -7.04
C TYR A 231 -1.78 2.71 -6.83
N LEU A 232 -2.94 2.58 -7.47
CA LEU A 232 -3.71 1.34 -7.46
C LEU A 232 -2.94 0.17 -8.09
N ALA A 233 -2.32 0.38 -9.24
CA ALA A 233 -1.54 -0.66 -9.93
C ALA A 233 -0.45 -1.22 -9.00
N HIS A 234 0.26 -0.34 -8.30
CA HIS A 234 1.32 -0.74 -7.37
C HIS A 234 0.76 -1.46 -6.13
N GLY A 235 -0.31 -0.90 -5.54
CA GLY A 235 -1.05 -1.52 -4.45
C GLY A 235 -1.49 -2.95 -4.78
N MET A 236 -2.09 -3.13 -5.96
CA MET A 236 -2.55 -4.42 -6.45
C MET A 236 -1.40 -5.37 -6.79
N SER A 237 -0.32 -4.86 -7.37
CA SER A 237 0.86 -5.66 -7.72
C SER A 237 1.50 -6.27 -6.48
N ILE A 238 1.72 -5.47 -5.44
CA ILE A 238 2.22 -5.97 -4.15
C ILE A 238 1.20 -6.93 -3.54
N SER A 239 -0.08 -6.57 -3.49
CA SER A 239 -1.14 -7.44 -2.95
C SER A 239 -1.19 -8.79 -3.66
N ASN A 240 -0.94 -8.83 -4.97
CA ASN A 240 -0.92 -10.05 -5.77
C ASN A 240 0.21 -11.00 -5.36
N GLN A 241 1.28 -10.51 -4.76
CA GLN A 241 2.38 -11.34 -4.27
C GLN A 241 2.11 -11.92 -2.86
N MET A 242 1.02 -11.52 -2.19
CA MET A 242 0.71 -12.03 -0.85
C MET A 242 0.25 -13.48 -0.90
N PRO A 243 0.85 -14.40 -0.13
CA PRO A 243 0.35 -15.77 -0.03
C PRO A 243 -0.92 -15.84 0.84
N GLY A 244 -1.79 -16.81 0.57
CA GLY A 244 -2.92 -17.13 1.44
C GLY A 244 -4.10 -16.15 1.42
N LEU A 245 -4.20 -15.29 0.39
CA LEU A 245 -5.40 -14.49 0.19
C LEU A 245 -6.62 -15.36 -0.17
N ASN A 246 -7.81 -14.89 0.20
CA ASN A 246 -9.06 -15.48 -0.23
C ASN A 246 -9.11 -15.53 -1.78
N PRO A 247 -9.56 -16.64 -2.40
CA PRO A 247 -9.63 -16.78 -3.86
C PRO A 247 -10.44 -15.69 -4.57
N ASP A 248 -11.50 -15.16 -3.96
CA ASP A 248 -12.30 -14.08 -4.53
C ASP A 248 -11.55 -12.75 -4.51
N VAL A 249 -10.82 -12.47 -3.43
CA VAL A 249 -9.90 -11.33 -3.35
C VAL A 249 -8.80 -11.47 -4.42
N ARG A 250 -8.25 -12.67 -4.61
CA ARG A 250 -7.26 -12.95 -5.65
C ARG A 250 -7.80 -12.62 -7.04
N ARG A 251 -8.97 -13.16 -7.41
CA ARG A 251 -9.60 -12.90 -8.70
C ARG A 251 -9.84 -11.41 -8.90
N PHE A 252 -10.35 -10.72 -7.88
CA PHE A 252 -10.57 -9.28 -7.92
C PHE A 252 -9.27 -8.50 -8.19
N ILE A 253 -8.16 -8.86 -7.55
CA ILE A 253 -6.84 -8.25 -7.80
C ILE A 253 -6.42 -8.46 -9.25
N LEU A 254 -6.50 -9.70 -9.76
CA LEU A 254 -6.10 -10.04 -11.13
C LEU A 254 -6.95 -9.31 -12.18
N ASP A 255 -8.26 -9.25 -11.98
CA ASP A 255 -9.18 -8.50 -12.84
C ASP A 255 -8.91 -7.00 -12.81
N THR A 256 -8.60 -6.47 -11.63
CA THR A 256 -8.24 -5.05 -11.47
C THR A 256 -6.91 -4.73 -12.16
N LEU A 257 -5.89 -5.57 -12.02
CA LEU A 257 -4.61 -5.44 -12.71
C LEU A 257 -4.80 -5.47 -14.23
N PHE A 258 -5.63 -6.39 -14.74
CA PHE A 258 -6.00 -6.45 -16.15
C PHE A 258 -6.69 -5.16 -16.61
N ARG A 259 -7.71 -4.69 -15.86
CA ARG A 259 -8.47 -3.48 -16.15
C ARG A 259 -7.57 -2.24 -16.17
N VAL A 260 -6.68 -2.09 -15.18
CA VAL A 260 -5.71 -0.99 -15.09
C VAL A 260 -4.72 -1.04 -16.25
N GLY A 261 -4.17 -2.22 -16.54
CA GLY A 261 -3.25 -2.44 -17.64
C GLY A 261 -3.83 -2.02 -18.99
N HIS A 262 -5.02 -2.55 -19.34
CA HIS A 262 -5.67 -2.25 -20.62
C HIS A 262 -6.27 -0.84 -20.69
N SER A 263 -7.01 -0.43 -19.65
CA SER A 263 -7.79 0.82 -19.73
C SER A 263 -6.96 2.06 -19.44
N LYS A 264 -5.83 1.93 -18.72
CA LYS A 264 -4.98 3.05 -18.30
C LYS A 264 -3.56 2.96 -18.87
N GLY A 265 -3.23 1.90 -19.63
CA GLY A 265 -1.93 1.74 -20.29
C GLY A 265 -0.76 1.49 -19.34
N ILE A 266 -1.02 0.94 -18.15
CA ILE A 266 0.01 0.70 -17.14
C ILE A 266 0.56 -0.73 -17.30
N ASN A 267 1.57 -0.89 -18.14
CA ASN A 267 2.15 -2.20 -18.49
C ASN A 267 2.60 -3.01 -17.28
N HIS A 268 3.13 -2.37 -16.23
CA HIS A 268 3.52 -3.05 -14.99
C HIS A 268 2.35 -3.84 -14.36
N ALA A 269 1.11 -3.36 -14.47
CA ALA A 269 -0.05 -4.08 -13.95
C ALA A 269 -0.30 -5.38 -14.72
N LEU A 270 -0.11 -5.37 -16.06
CA LEU A 270 -0.22 -6.58 -16.88
C LEU A 270 0.91 -7.56 -16.58
N SER A 271 2.14 -7.09 -16.47
CA SER A 271 3.28 -7.94 -16.10
C SER A 271 3.04 -8.62 -14.75
N SER A 272 2.71 -7.86 -13.70
CA SER A 272 2.45 -8.41 -12.37
C SER A 272 1.32 -9.46 -12.35
N ARG A 273 0.27 -9.27 -13.16
CA ARG A 273 -0.79 -10.26 -13.35
C ARG A 273 -0.25 -11.52 -14.04
N ASN A 274 0.44 -11.34 -15.16
CA ASN A 274 0.87 -12.45 -16.01
C ASN A 274 1.94 -13.28 -15.33
N ASP A 275 2.94 -12.65 -14.70
CA ASP A 275 3.99 -13.32 -13.93
C ASP A 275 3.36 -14.23 -12.85
N TRP A 276 2.31 -13.76 -12.16
CA TRP A 276 1.64 -14.57 -11.15
C TRP A 276 0.82 -15.72 -11.74
N LEU A 277 0.18 -15.51 -12.89
CA LEU A 277 -0.60 -16.54 -13.60
C LEU A 277 0.28 -17.62 -14.23
N GLU A 278 1.52 -17.30 -14.62
CA GLU A 278 2.51 -18.28 -15.06
C GLU A 278 2.77 -19.33 -13.97
N ASP A 279 2.84 -18.88 -12.71
CA ASP A 279 3.01 -19.77 -11.55
C ASP A 279 1.70 -20.44 -11.08
N HIS A 280 0.53 -19.93 -11.48
CA HIS A 280 -0.80 -20.36 -11.00
C HIS A 280 -1.84 -20.43 -12.14
N PRO A 281 -1.64 -21.33 -13.12
CA PRO A 281 -2.46 -21.36 -14.34
C PRO A 281 -3.94 -21.68 -14.09
N GLU A 282 -4.31 -22.26 -12.95
CA GLU A 282 -5.69 -22.57 -12.57
C GLU A 282 -6.59 -21.33 -12.38
N TYR A 283 -5.98 -20.14 -12.24
CA TYR A 283 -6.69 -18.87 -12.16
C TYR A 283 -6.82 -18.16 -13.52
N ASP A 284 -6.29 -18.73 -14.59
CA ASP A 284 -6.39 -18.12 -15.92
C ASP A 284 -7.76 -18.35 -16.56
N HIS A 285 -8.66 -17.38 -16.37
CA HIS A 285 -9.99 -17.37 -16.98
C HIS A 285 -9.98 -17.07 -18.49
N SER A 286 -8.83 -16.79 -19.11
CA SER A 286 -8.74 -16.65 -20.57
C SER A 286 -9.10 -17.94 -21.31
N GLN A 287 -8.95 -19.11 -20.66
CA GLN A 287 -9.36 -20.41 -21.19
C GLN A 287 -10.87 -20.69 -21.09
N LEU A 288 -11.63 -19.90 -20.32
CA LEU A 288 -13.07 -20.10 -20.11
C LEU A 288 -13.94 -19.17 -20.98
N ARG A 289 -13.34 -18.24 -21.73
CA ARG A 289 -14.06 -17.27 -22.59
C ARG A 289 -14.04 -17.64 -24.08
N THR A 290 -13.52 -18.81 -24.44
CA THR A 290 -13.47 -19.33 -25.82
C THR A 290 -14.40 -20.53 -26.08
N GLY A 291 -15.36 -20.79 -25.18
CA GLY A 291 -16.42 -21.79 -25.35
C GLY A 291 -17.77 -21.16 -25.69
#